data_AF-A0A4Q4J799-F1
#
_entry.id   AF-A0A4Q4J799-F1
#
_cell.length_a   1.000
_cell.length_b   1.000
_cell.length_c   1.000
_cell.angle_alpha   90.00
_cell.angle_beta   90.00
_cell.angle_gamma   90.00
#
_symmetry.space_group_name_H-M   'P 1'
#
loop_
_entity.id
_entity.type
_entity.pdbx_description
1 polymer ?
#
loop_
_entity_poly.entity_id
_entity_poly.type
_entity_poly.pdbx_seq_one_letter_code
_entity_poly.pdbx_strand_id
1 'polypeptide(L)'
;MPFEPFGYRFEINSPMSPSEVKIAIKSRKKGWFDAKNGARGWIVGPLICLWFSAFDQYGPMLFGVISSDAAGSRVRGRAGSDLNGVVMFSLLIPFMIFIVYKLISQGTASFRQLLVIAVVFLLGGPLIYWLAHKGRREAEPLIRFLRDTLTVSGKTLRRKSDAAVISRELVMSIGGERFSGVVTPNAIHDALIAVGTGSFVILEAGPETYIQTASRDGAYIVEKRDGGSFEHFRALRSNDNLRLAERNNDLFDFEEVREVFMAYASEASAPPFVTWEKMHLSE
;
A
#
# COMPACT_ATOMS: atom_id res chain seq x y z
N MET A 1 9.73 14.56 14.18
CA MET A 1 8.61 13.60 14.10
C MET A 1 8.82 12.52 15.17
N PRO A 2 7.79 12.05 15.88
CA PRO A 2 7.95 10.99 16.87
C PRO A 2 8.37 9.68 16.18
N PHE A 3 9.38 9.01 16.72
CA PHE A 3 9.87 7.72 16.23
C PHE A 3 8.84 6.63 16.56
N GLU A 4 8.23 6.05 15.52
CA GLU A 4 7.26 4.97 15.64
C GLU A 4 7.76 3.74 14.88
N PRO A 5 8.50 2.82 15.56
CA PRO A 5 9.18 1.70 14.92
C PRO A 5 8.24 0.54 14.53
N PHE A 6 7.02 0.52 15.07
CA PHE A 6 5.99 -0.48 14.76
C PHE A 6 4.99 0.06 13.73
N GLY A 7 5.49 0.76 12.72
CA GLY A 7 4.67 1.43 11.72
C GLY A 7 3.69 2.45 12.31
N TYR A 8 2.63 2.76 11.58
CA TYR A 8 1.64 3.78 11.94
C TYR A 8 0.34 3.20 12.47
N ARG A 9 -0.35 3.99 13.29
CA ARG A 9 -1.71 3.67 13.76
C ARG A 9 -2.72 3.89 12.65
N PHE A 10 -3.70 3.01 12.58
CA PHE A 10 -4.90 3.20 11.77
C PHE A 10 -6.15 2.87 12.58
N GLU A 11 -7.25 3.51 12.20
CA GLU A 11 -8.59 3.28 12.75
C GLU A 11 -9.60 3.44 11.62
N ILE A 12 -10.49 2.45 11.49
CA ILE A 12 -11.54 2.42 10.48
C ILE A 12 -12.84 2.07 11.20
N ASN A 13 -13.81 2.98 11.10
CA ASN A 13 -15.16 2.76 11.62
C ASN A 13 -16.03 2.21 10.50
N SER A 14 -16.80 1.18 10.80
CA SER A 14 -17.73 0.54 9.88
C SER A 14 -19.12 0.51 10.50
N PRO A 15 -20.18 0.80 9.71
CA PRO A 15 -21.56 0.63 10.16
C PRO A 15 -21.95 -0.85 10.32
N MET A 16 -21.12 -1.78 9.84
CA MET A 16 -21.35 -3.21 9.95
C MET A 16 -21.10 -3.73 11.36
N SER A 17 -21.77 -4.81 11.74
CA SER A 17 -21.44 -5.57 12.94
C SER A 17 -20.07 -6.27 12.81
N PRO A 18 -19.40 -6.61 13.93
CA PRO A 18 -18.11 -7.30 13.87
C PRO A 18 -18.10 -8.62 13.10
N SER A 19 -19.22 -9.36 13.05
CA SER A 19 -19.34 -10.59 12.26
C SER A 19 -19.39 -10.29 10.76
N GLU A 20 -20.21 -9.32 10.35
CA GLU A 20 -20.33 -8.87 8.96
C GLU A 20 -19.01 -8.31 8.44
N VAL A 21 -18.26 -7.55 9.25
CA VAL A 21 -16.90 -7.09 8.89
C VAL A 21 -16.00 -8.26 8.54
N LYS A 22 -16.00 -9.32 9.36
CA LYS A 22 -15.16 -10.50 9.10
C LYS A 22 -15.57 -11.21 7.82
N ILE A 23 -16.87 -11.31 7.56
CA ILE A 23 -17.40 -11.92 6.33
C ILE A 23 -16.99 -11.09 5.11
N ALA A 24 -17.18 -9.77 5.16
CA ALA A 24 -16.85 -8.86 4.07
C ALA A 24 -15.34 -8.86 3.74
N ILE A 25 -14.47 -8.91 4.75
CA ILE A 25 -13.03 -9.04 4.53
C ILE A 25 -12.69 -10.40 3.92
N LYS A 26 -13.26 -11.49 4.46
CA LYS A 26 -12.99 -12.85 3.98
C LYS A 26 -13.44 -13.08 2.54
N SER A 27 -14.56 -12.48 2.11
CA SER A 27 -15.06 -12.62 0.75
C SER A 27 -14.24 -11.87 -0.29
N ARG A 28 -13.46 -10.86 0.11
CA ARG A 28 -12.68 -10.01 -0.80
C ARG A 28 -11.18 -10.21 -0.76
N LYS A 29 -10.63 -10.76 0.32
CA LYS A 29 -9.19 -11.03 0.44
C LYS A 29 -8.75 -12.11 -0.55
N LYS A 30 -7.49 -12.05 -0.98
CA LYS A 30 -6.87 -13.07 -1.83
C LYS A 30 -6.61 -14.37 -1.07
N GLY A 31 -6.42 -15.44 -1.84
CA GLY A 31 -5.91 -16.72 -1.33
C GLY A 31 -4.49 -16.54 -0.78
N TRP A 32 -4.04 -17.43 0.11
CA TRP A 32 -2.71 -17.33 0.72
C TRP A 32 -1.59 -17.46 -0.31
N PHE A 33 -1.80 -18.31 -1.32
CA PHE A 33 -0.83 -18.61 -2.39
C PHE A 33 -1.21 -17.99 -3.74
N ASP A 34 -2.10 -16.99 -3.74
CA ASP A 34 -2.39 -16.24 -4.97
C ASP A 34 -1.14 -15.43 -5.36
N ALA A 35 -0.59 -15.67 -6.55
CA ALA A 35 0.61 -15.00 -7.02
C ALA A 35 0.39 -13.48 -7.19
N LYS A 36 -0.84 -13.04 -7.45
CA LYS A 36 -1.17 -11.63 -7.68
C LYS A 36 -1.13 -10.85 -6.38
N ASN A 37 -0.68 -9.60 -6.44
CA ASN A 37 -0.71 -8.67 -5.31
C ASN A 37 -2.14 -8.40 -4.80
N GLY A 38 -2.26 -8.12 -3.50
CA GLY A 38 -3.53 -7.85 -2.84
C GLY A 38 -3.61 -8.32 -1.40
N ALA A 39 -4.56 -7.76 -0.65
CA ALA A 39 -4.75 -8.10 0.76
C ALA A 39 -5.06 -9.58 0.95
N ARG A 40 -4.27 -10.24 1.79
CA ARG A 40 -4.45 -11.64 2.21
C ARG A 40 -4.13 -11.78 3.69
N GLY A 41 -4.57 -12.87 4.29
CA GLY A 41 -4.23 -13.18 5.67
C GLY A 41 -5.31 -13.92 6.44
N TRP A 42 -5.34 -13.68 7.76
CA TRP A 42 -6.17 -14.41 8.70
C TRP A 42 -6.91 -13.49 9.67
N ILE A 43 -8.02 -14.01 10.19
CA ILE A 43 -8.83 -13.39 11.23
C ILE A 43 -9.16 -14.49 12.24
N VAL A 44 -8.72 -14.32 13.48
CA VAL A 44 -8.94 -15.27 14.58
C VAL A 44 -9.53 -14.51 15.77
N GLY A 45 -10.76 -14.85 16.16
CA GLY A 45 -11.48 -14.10 17.19
C GLY A 45 -11.64 -12.63 16.78
N PRO A 46 -11.25 -11.66 17.63
CA PRO A 46 -11.24 -10.23 17.29
C PRO A 46 -9.98 -9.79 16.55
N LEU A 47 -8.96 -10.64 16.43
CA LEU A 47 -7.67 -10.26 15.86
C LEU A 47 -7.67 -10.44 14.33
N ILE A 48 -7.03 -9.50 13.64
CA ILE A 48 -6.81 -9.55 12.20
C ILE A 48 -5.34 -9.31 11.89
N CYS A 49 -4.79 -10.13 10.99
CA CYS A 49 -3.50 -9.92 10.37
C CYS A 49 -3.65 -9.98 8.85
N LEU A 50 -3.20 -8.94 8.15
CA LEU A 50 -3.16 -8.89 6.71
C LEU A 50 -1.75 -8.57 6.21
N TRP A 51 -1.39 -9.15 5.08
CA TRP A 51 -0.18 -8.86 4.31
C TRP A 51 -0.50 -8.77 2.81
N PHE A 52 0.41 -8.23 2.01
CA PHE A 52 0.08 -7.83 0.63
C PHE A 52 0.56 -8.77 -0.48
N SER A 53 1.61 -9.56 -0.26
CA SER A 53 2.22 -10.45 -1.27
C SER A 53 2.37 -11.88 -0.75
N ALA A 54 2.24 -12.90 -1.62
CA ALA A 54 2.45 -14.30 -1.24
C ALA A 54 3.93 -14.63 -1.06
N PHE A 55 4.79 -13.93 -1.82
CA PHE A 55 6.24 -14.15 -1.89
C PHE A 55 7.01 -13.26 -0.93
N ASP A 56 6.39 -12.18 -0.46
CA ASP A 56 6.92 -11.30 0.59
C ASP A 56 6.00 -11.33 1.82
N GLN A 57 6.08 -12.43 2.57
CA GLN A 57 5.28 -12.64 3.80
C GLN A 57 5.80 -11.81 4.99
N TYR A 58 7.01 -11.28 4.88
CA TYR A 58 7.60 -10.35 5.83
C TYR A 58 7.41 -8.89 5.40
N GLY A 59 6.87 -8.66 4.20
CA GLY A 59 6.59 -7.35 3.64
C GLY A 59 5.43 -6.62 4.31
N PRO A 60 4.82 -5.65 3.60
CA PRO A 60 3.86 -4.74 4.19
C PRO A 60 2.72 -5.48 4.89
N MET A 61 2.56 -5.18 6.18
CA MET A 61 1.69 -5.90 7.09
C MET A 61 0.83 -4.97 7.92
N LEU A 62 -0.31 -5.51 8.34
CA LEU A 62 -1.27 -4.84 9.20
C LEU A 62 -1.73 -5.81 10.29
N PHE A 63 -1.60 -5.40 11.54
CA PHE A 63 -2.17 -6.07 12.71
C PHE A 63 -3.25 -5.20 13.32
N GLY A 64 -4.41 -5.77 13.63
CA GLY A 64 -5.50 -5.01 14.22
C GLY A 64 -6.46 -5.85 15.06
N VAL A 65 -7.37 -5.12 15.69
CA VAL A 65 -8.46 -5.66 16.50
C VAL A 65 -9.77 -5.11 15.97
N ILE A 66 -10.70 -6.02 15.71
CA ILE A 66 -12.10 -5.75 15.36
C ILE A 66 -12.90 -5.77 16.66
N SER A 67 -13.43 -4.61 17.05
CA SER A 67 -14.29 -4.45 18.22
C SER A 67 -15.66 -3.92 17.82
N SER A 68 -16.69 -4.19 18.63
CA SER A 68 -17.96 -3.47 18.51
C SER A 68 -17.77 -2.00 18.87
N ASP A 69 -18.58 -1.13 18.27
CA ASP A 69 -18.69 0.29 18.59
C ASP A 69 -20.17 0.70 18.59
N ALA A 70 -20.51 1.85 19.18
CA ALA A 70 -21.90 2.27 19.39
C ALA A 70 -22.72 2.33 18.08
N ALA A 71 -22.07 2.58 16.95
CA ALA A 71 -22.68 2.69 15.62
C ALA A 71 -22.39 1.49 14.69
N GLY A 72 -21.79 0.42 15.20
CA GLY A 72 -21.43 -0.77 14.40
C GLY A 72 -20.15 -1.43 14.91
N SER A 73 -19.06 -1.25 14.18
CA SER A 73 -17.77 -1.82 14.55
C SER A 73 -16.61 -0.89 14.22
N ARG A 74 -15.50 -1.14 14.90
CA ARG A 74 -14.25 -0.44 14.73
C ARG A 74 -13.13 -1.43 14.52
N VAL A 75 -12.31 -1.16 13.51
CA VAL A 75 -11.05 -1.87 13.25
C VAL A 75 -9.90 -0.92 13.53
N ARG A 76 -9.10 -1.22 14.56
CA ARG A 76 -7.96 -0.39 14.95
C ARG A 76 -6.68 -1.22 15.06
N GLY A 77 -5.54 -0.63 14.76
CA GLY A 77 -4.29 -1.39 14.76
C GLY A 77 -3.04 -0.63 14.33
N ARG A 78 -2.04 -1.40 13.93
CA ARG A 78 -0.76 -0.94 13.37
C ARG A 78 -0.56 -1.49 11.96
N ALA A 79 -0.04 -0.65 11.07
CA ALA A 79 0.35 -1.01 9.71
C ALA A 79 1.78 -0.55 9.46
N GLY A 80 2.62 -1.37 8.80
CA GLY A 80 4.03 -1.07 8.58
C GLY A 80 4.66 -1.95 7.51
N SER A 81 5.88 -1.60 7.09
CA SER A 81 6.62 -2.29 6.03
C SER A 81 7.08 -3.70 6.42
N ASP A 82 7.49 -3.92 7.68
CA ASP A 82 7.85 -5.24 8.21
C ASP A 82 7.55 -5.33 9.72
N LEU A 83 6.28 -5.56 10.08
CA LEU A 83 5.90 -5.65 11.49
C LEU A 83 6.41 -6.93 12.17
N ASN A 84 6.55 -8.04 11.44
CA ASN A 84 7.03 -9.31 12.03
C ASN A 84 8.51 -9.24 12.36
N GLY A 85 9.35 -8.75 11.45
CA GLY A 85 10.79 -8.61 11.65
C GLY A 85 11.10 -7.67 12.80
N VAL A 86 10.37 -6.54 12.91
CA VAL A 86 10.49 -5.62 14.04
C VAL A 86 10.12 -6.31 15.36
N VAL A 87 8.98 -7.02 15.42
CA VAL A 87 8.56 -7.72 16.64
C VAL A 87 9.57 -8.81 17.02
N MET A 88 10.02 -9.63 16.06
CA MET A 88 11.01 -10.67 16.28
C MET A 88 12.32 -10.09 16.78
N PHE A 89 12.80 -9.01 16.16
CA PHE A 89 14.01 -8.33 16.61
C PHE A 89 13.84 -7.78 18.03
N SER A 90 12.71 -7.14 18.35
CA SER A 90 12.40 -6.66 19.69
C SER A 90 12.37 -7.78 20.74
N LEU A 91 11.84 -8.95 20.41
CA LEU A 91 11.80 -10.12 21.30
C LEU A 91 13.16 -10.79 21.48
N LEU A 92 14.04 -10.72 20.48
CA LEU A 92 15.40 -11.25 20.55
C LEU A 92 16.32 -10.41 21.45
N ILE A 93 16.08 -9.11 21.59
CA ILE A 93 16.89 -8.22 22.45
C ILE A 93 17.03 -8.75 23.89
N PRO A 94 15.95 -9.02 24.65
CA PRO A 94 16.08 -9.51 26.03
C PRO A 94 16.79 -10.88 26.12
N PHE A 95 16.55 -11.76 25.14
CA PHE A 95 17.23 -13.05 25.07
C PHE A 95 18.74 -12.88 24.84
N MET A 96 19.14 -11.96 23.97
CA MET A 96 20.53 -11.66 23.69
C MET A 96 21.22 -10.97 24.88
N ILE A 97 20.51 -10.08 25.59
CA ILE A 97 20.99 -9.49 26.85
C ILE A 97 21.28 -10.59 27.87
N PHE A 98 20.39 -11.58 28.01
CA PHE A 98 20.59 -12.71 28.91
C PHE A 98 21.80 -13.57 28.53
N ILE A 99 21.98 -13.87 27.24
CA ILE A 99 23.15 -14.62 26.76
C ILE A 99 24.45 -13.85 27.05
N VAL A 100 24.49 -12.56 26.75
CA VAL A 100 25.66 -11.71 27.02
C VAL A 100 25.98 -11.68 28.52
N TYR A 101 24.96 -11.52 29.36
CA TYR A 101 25.12 -11.58 30.81
C TYR A 101 25.72 -12.91 31.27
N LYS A 102 25.23 -14.04 30.74
CA LYS A 102 25.77 -15.36 31.07
C LYS A 102 27.23 -15.51 30.66
N LEU A 103 27.58 -15.12 29.43
CA LEU A 103 28.95 -15.16 28.92
C LEU A 103 29.92 -14.34 29.78
N ILE A 104 29.50 -13.15 30.23
CA ILE A 104 30.30 -12.30 31.11
C ILE A 104 30.42 -12.94 32.50
N SER A 105 29.31 -13.41 33.08
CA SER A 105 29.29 -14.01 34.43
C SER A 105 30.14 -15.27 34.54
N GLN A 106 30.32 -16.01 33.44
CA GLN A 106 31.12 -17.23 33.38
C GLN A 106 32.58 -16.97 32.99
N GLY A 107 32.96 -15.71 32.71
CA GLY A 107 34.32 -15.35 32.28
C GLY A 107 34.69 -15.87 30.89
N THR A 108 33.73 -16.38 30.12
CA THR A 108 33.95 -16.97 28.79
C THR A 108 33.81 -15.94 27.65
N ALA A 109 33.44 -14.70 27.97
CA ALA A 109 33.26 -13.64 26.98
C ALA A 109 34.61 -13.12 26.46
N SER A 110 34.84 -13.23 25.15
CA SER A 110 35.94 -12.53 24.49
C SER A 110 35.59 -11.07 24.20
N PHE A 111 36.55 -10.15 24.35
CA PHE A 111 36.38 -8.74 23.98
C PHE A 111 35.90 -8.56 22.52
N ARG A 112 36.44 -9.37 21.59
CA ARG A 112 36.03 -9.33 20.18
C ARG A 112 34.56 -9.72 19.99
N GLN A 113 34.07 -10.70 20.75
CA GLN A 113 32.67 -11.12 20.69
C GLN A 113 31.74 -10.02 21.22
N LEU A 114 32.09 -9.41 22.35
CA LEU A 114 31.32 -8.29 22.92
C LEU A 114 31.26 -7.09 21.97
N LEU A 115 32.37 -6.79 21.28
CA LEU A 115 32.42 -5.69 20.31
C LEU A 115 31.54 -5.97 19.08
N VAL A 116 31.56 -7.19 18.53
CA VAL A 116 30.66 -7.57 17.42
C VAL A 116 29.20 -7.47 17.83
N ILE A 117 28.84 -7.98 19.01
CA ILE A 117 27.46 -7.88 19.53
C ILE A 117 27.06 -6.42 19.70
N ALA A 118 27.93 -5.59 20.28
CA ALA A 118 27.68 -4.16 20.43
C ALA A 118 27.43 -3.48 19.08
N VAL A 119 28.25 -3.75 18.06
CA VAL A 119 28.06 -3.20 16.71
C VAL A 119 26.72 -3.63 16.10
N VAL A 120 26.38 -4.91 16.18
CA VAL A 120 25.11 -5.43 15.62
C VAL A 120 23.90 -4.79 16.30
N PHE A 121 23.90 -4.64 17.63
CA PHE A 121 22.75 -4.08 18.34
C PHE A 121 22.70 -2.54 18.31
N LEU A 122 23.85 -1.86 18.41
CA LEU A 122 23.92 -0.40 18.44
C LEU A 122 23.82 0.23 17.05
N LEU A 123 24.27 -0.44 15.98
CA LEU A 123 24.13 0.05 14.61
C LEU A 123 23.01 -0.67 13.86
N GLY A 124 22.99 -2.00 13.91
CA GLY A 124 21.99 -2.80 13.21
C GLY A 124 20.58 -2.61 13.77
N GLY A 125 20.43 -2.52 15.10
CA GLY A 125 19.13 -2.30 15.74
C GLY A 125 18.44 -1.01 15.29
N PRO A 126 19.07 0.17 15.46
CA PRO A 126 18.53 1.42 14.95
C PRO A 126 18.26 1.39 13.44
N LEU A 127 19.12 0.74 12.65
CA LEU A 127 18.90 0.60 11.21
C LEU A 127 17.65 -0.22 10.89
N ILE A 128 17.42 -1.35 11.56
CA ILE A 128 16.21 -2.18 11.39
C ILE A 128 14.97 -1.36 11.72
N TYR A 129 14.96 -0.68 12.87
CA TYR A 129 13.82 0.14 13.25
C TYR A 129 13.64 1.38 12.35
N TRP A 130 14.71 1.91 11.78
CA TRP A 130 14.66 3.00 10.79
C TRP A 130 14.10 2.53 9.46
N LEU A 131 14.51 1.35 8.98
CA LEU A 131 13.96 0.74 7.78
C LEU A 131 12.48 0.37 7.93
N ALA A 132 12.03 0.09 9.15
CA ALA A 132 10.62 -0.14 9.47
C ALA A 132 9.84 1.11 9.91
N HIS A 133 10.46 2.30 9.81
CA HIS A 133 9.89 3.53 10.36
C HIS A 133 8.56 3.91 9.68
N LYS A 134 7.63 4.45 10.49
CA LYS A 134 6.30 4.98 10.11
C LYS A 134 6.23 5.82 8.82
N GLY A 135 7.31 6.48 8.44
CA GLY A 135 7.38 7.24 7.19
C GLY A 135 7.10 6.40 5.95
N ARG A 136 7.42 5.10 6.01
CA ARG A 136 7.14 4.14 4.93
C ARG A 136 5.69 3.66 5.01
N ARG A 137 4.83 4.27 4.21
CA ARG A 137 3.41 3.88 4.09
C ARG A 137 3.19 2.71 3.11
N GLU A 138 4.10 1.75 3.12
CA GLU A 138 4.06 0.60 2.22
C GLU A 138 2.85 -0.33 2.50
N ALA A 139 2.30 -0.28 3.72
CA ALA A 139 1.10 -1.01 4.10
C ALA A 139 -0.22 -0.25 3.82
N GLU A 140 -0.17 0.95 3.24
CA GLU A 140 -1.38 1.72 2.89
C GLU A 140 -2.34 0.98 1.95
N PRO A 141 -1.90 0.15 0.98
CA PRO A 141 -2.80 -0.66 0.17
C PRO A 141 -3.70 -1.59 1.01
N LEU A 142 -3.22 -2.10 2.14
CA LEU A 142 -4.02 -2.94 3.06
C LEU A 142 -5.08 -2.12 3.78
N ILE A 143 -4.73 -0.91 4.22
CA ILE A 143 -5.68 0.02 4.85
C ILE A 143 -6.74 0.44 3.84
N ARG A 144 -6.33 0.73 2.61
CA ARG A 144 -7.22 1.07 1.50
C ARG A 144 -8.19 -0.04 1.18
N PHE A 145 -7.70 -1.27 1.10
CA PHE A 145 -8.56 -2.46 0.96
C PHE A 145 -9.61 -2.53 2.07
N LEU A 146 -9.22 -2.29 3.34
CA LEU A 146 -10.15 -2.26 4.45
C LEU A 146 -11.14 -1.10 4.34
N ARG A 147 -10.71 0.11 3.96
CA ARG A 147 -11.59 1.27 3.76
C ARG A 147 -12.61 1.00 2.65
N ASP A 148 -12.15 0.48 1.51
CA ASP A 148 -13.01 0.13 0.38
C ASP A 148 -14.04 -0.95 0.75
N THR A 149 -13.63 -1.92 1.58
CA THR A 149 -14.51 -3.02 2.00
C THR A 149 -15.53 -2.62 3.07
N LEU A 150 -15.12 -1.78 4.03
CA LEU A 150 -15.86 -1.60 5.28
C LEU A 150 -16.58 -0.27 5.41
N THR A 151 -16.18 0.76 4.67
CA THR A 151 -16.73 2.12 4.83
C THR A 151 -17.81 2.43 3.81
N VAL A 152 -18.71 3.35 4.17
CA VAL A 152 -19.72 3.88 3.23
C VAL A 152 -19.02 4.59 2.07
N SER A 153 -18.00 5.41 2.36
CA SER A 153 -17.23 6.12 1.33
C SER A 153 -16.60 5.17 0.32
N GLY A 154 -16.01 4.06 0.79
CA GLY A 154 -15.46 3.00 -0.07
C GLY A 154 -16.51 2.41 -1.01
N LYS A 155 -17.65 1.98 -0.45
CA LYS A 155 -18.79 1.47 -1.25
C LYS A 155 -19.30 2.50 -2.27
N THR A 156 -19.38 3.77 -1.89
CA THR A 156 -19.79 4.86 -2.79
C THR A 156 -18.78 5.06 -3.92
N LEU A 157 -17.47 5.02 -3.63
CA LEU A 157 -16.41 5.10 -4.63
C LEU A 157 -16.45 3.93 -5.62
N ARG A 158 -16.68 2.72 -5.12
CA ARG A 158 -16.89 1.55 -5.98
C ARG A 158 -18.12 1.75 -6.87
N ARG A 159 -19.27 2.13 -6.32
CA ARG A 159 -20.48 2.42 -7.11
C ARG A 159 -20.27 3.51 -8.16
N LYS A 160 -19.49 4.56 -7.84
CA LYS A 160 -19.11 5.60 -8.81
C LYS A 160 -18.22 5.05 -9.93
N SER A 161 -17.39 4.05 -9.62
CA SER A 161 -16.60 3.32 -10.62
C SER A 161 -17.50 2.49 -11.52
N ASP A 162 -18.44 1.74 -10.94
CA ASP A 162 -19.36 0.86 -11.66
C ASP A 162 -20.25 1.60 -12.67
N ALA A 163 -20.58 2.87 -12.37
CA ALA A 163 -21.36 3.72 -13.23
C ALA A 163 -20.57 4.30 -14.42
N ALA A 164 -19.23 4.17 -14.45
CA ALA A 164 -18.42 4.64 -15.56
C ALA A 164 -18.60 3.75 -16.79
N VAL A 165 -18.55 4.36 -17.98
CA VAL A 165 -18.59 3.64 -19.26
C VAL A 165 -17.18 3.66 -19.84
N ILE A 166 -16.68 2.48 -20.21
CA ILE A 166 -15.42 2.35 -20.93
C ILE A 166 -15.73 2.45 -22.42
N SER A 167 -15.14 3.45 -23.07
CA SER A 167 -15.37 3.75 -24.48
C SER A 167 -14.32 3.12 -25.39
N ARG A 168 -13.20 2.65 -24.83
CA ARG A 168 -12.02 2.20 -25.55
C ARG A 168 -11.72 0.72 -25.33
N GLU A 169 -11.17 0.06 -26.35
CA GLU A 169 -10.55 -1.25 -26.17
C GLU A 169 -9.23 -1.10 -25.40
N LEU A 170 -9.19 -1.66 -24.19
CA LEU A 170 -8.07 -1.52 -23.28
C LEU A 170 -7.46 -2.88 -22.96
N VAL A 171 -6.14 -2.89 -22.84
CA VAL A 171 -5.37 -3.96 -22.24
C VAL A 171 -4.83 -3.45 -20.92
N MET A 172 -5.04 -4.21 -19.85
CA MET A 172 -4.52 -3.86 -18.54
C MET A 172 -3.34 -4.75 -18.17
N SER A 173 -2.28 -4.18 -17.60
CA SER A 173 -1.17 -4.90 -17.01
C SER A 173 -1.03 -4.52 -15.54
N ILE A 174 -0.77 -5.49 -14.67
CA ILE A 174 -0.64 -5.29 -13.22
C ILE A 174 0.68 -5.92 -12.78
N GLY A 175 1.63 -5.10 -12.33
CA GLY A 175 2.95 -5.58 -11.89
C GLY A 175 3.73 -6.30 -12.99
N GLY A 176 3.49 -5.97 -14.26
CA GLY A 176 4.11 -6.60 -15.42
C GLY A 176 3.34 -7.80 -15.98
N GLU A 177 2.31 -8.31 -15.29
CA GLU A 177 1.46 -9.38 -15.81
C GLU A 177 0.24 -8.83 -16.55
N ARG A 178 0.00 -9.34 -17.76
CA ARG A 178 -1.19 -8.98 -18.54
C ARG A 178 -2.46 -9.52 -17.87
N PHE A 179 -3.44 -8.64 -17.67
CA PHE A 179 -4.75 -8.99 -17.17
C PHE A 179 -5.49 -9.85 -18.21
N SER A 180 -5.98 -11.02 -17.79
CA SER A 180 -6.58 -12.02 -18.68
C SER A 180 -8.08 -11.83 -18.92
N GLY A 181 -8.74 -10.89 -18.23
CA GLY A 181 -10.18 -10.64 -18.35
C GLY A 181 -10.51 -9.39 -19.18
N VAL A 182 -11.81 -9.13 -19.33
CA VAL A 182 -12.29 -7.87 -19.93
C VAL A 182 -12.01 -6.71 -18.97
N VAL A 183 -11.41 -5.64 -19.48
CA VAL A 183 -11.19 -4.41 -18.71
C VAL A 183 -12.55 -3.74 -18.48
N THR A 184 -13.05 -3.87 -17.27
CA THR A 184 -14.29 -3.22 -16.78
C THR A 184 -13.92 -2.12 -15.79
N PRO A 185 -14.82 -1.15 -15.49
CA PRO A 185 -14.53 -0.14 -14.47
C PRO A 185 -14.18 -0.76 -13.11
N ASN A 186 -14.87 -1.84 -12.73
CA ASN A 186 -14.55 -2.60 -11.53
C ASN A 186 -13.16 -3.22 -11.58
N ALA A 187 -12.76 -3.78 -12.73
CA ALA A 187 -11.43 -4.35 -12.88
C ALA A 187 -10.33 -3.28 -12.72
N ILE A 188 -10.53 -2.07 -13.27
CA ILE A 188 -9.62 -0.93 -13.08
C ILE A 188 -9.55 -0.54 -11.61
N HIS A 189 -10.71 -0.39 -10.95
CA HIS A 189 -10.77 -0.05 -9.54
C HIS A 189 -10.05 -1.09 -8.66
N ASP A 190 -10.30 -2.39 -8.89
CA ASP A 190 -9.65 -3.49 -8.16
C ASP A 190 -8.15 -3.53 -8.42
N ALA A 191 -7.72 -3.28 -9.65
CA ALA A 191 -6.31 -3.19 -10.01
C ALA A 191 -5.61 -2.06 -9.25
N LEU A 192 -6.22 -0.87 -9.19
CA LEU A 192 -5.68 0.28 -8.46
C LEU A 192 -5.58 0.05 -6.94
N ILE A 193 -6.53 -0.68 -6.34
CA ILE A 193 -6.44 -1.13 -4.93
C ILE A 193 -5.28 -2.10 -4.75
N ALA A 194 -5.01 -2.95 -5.74
CA ALA A 194 -3.95 -3.96 -5.71
C ALA A 194 -2.55 -3.41 -6.07
N VAL A 195 -2.40 -2.10 -6.29
CA VAL A 195 -1.09 -1.46 -6.43
C VAL A 195 -0.47 -1.23 -5.06
N GLY A 196 0.60 -1.97 -4.76
CA GLY A 196 1.48 -1.72 -3.62
C GLY A 196 2.87 -1.26 -4.03
N THR A 197 3.79 -1.23 -3.06
CA THR A 197 5.19 -0.84 -3.27
C THR A 197 5.85 -1.68 -4.36
N GLY A 198 6.53 -1.03 -5.31
CA GLY A 198 7.20 -1.71 -6.42
C GLY A 198 6.28 -2.32 -7.48
N SER A 199 4.96 -2.20 -7.30
CA SER A 199 3.95 -2.62 -8.28
C SER A 199 3.41 -1.40 -9.02
N PHE A 200 2.88 -1.64 -10.21
CA PHE A 200 2.26 -0.62 -11.05
C PHE A 200 1.03 -1.19 -11.78
N VAL A 201 0.18 -0.32 -12.28
CA VAL A 201 -0.91 -0.66 -13.21
C VAL A 201 -0.73 0.16 -14.46
N ILE A 202 -0.87 -0.48 -15.62
CA ILE A 202 -0.85 0.14 -16.93
C ILE A 202 -2.18 -0.17 -17.61
N LEU A 203 -2.84 0.87 -18.15
CA LEU A 203 -3.92 0.73 -19.13
C LEU A 203 -3.35 1.13 -20.49
N GLU A 204 -3.14 0.13 -21.32
CA GLU A 204 -2.67 0.25 -22.68
C GLU A 204 -3.85 0.27 -23.62
N ALA A 205 -3.74 1.13 -24.61
CA ALA A 205 -4.79 1.31 -25.60
C ALA A 205 -4.20 1.37 -27.02
N GLY A 206 -2.90 1.13 -27.11
CA GLY A 206 -2.05 0.97 -28.28
C GLY A 206 -0.59 0.81 -27.82
N PRO A 207 0.34 0.41 -28.71
CA PRO A 207 1.74 0.16 -28.34
C PRO A 207 2.46 1.37 -27.70
N GLU A 208 2.12 2.57 -28.14
CA GLU A 208 2.72 3.84 -27.67
C GLU A 208 1.67 4.75 -27.00
N THR A 209 0.54 4.17 -26.57
CA THR A 209 -0.56 4.93 -25.96
C THR A 209 -1.05 4.22 -24.73
N TYR A 210 -0.65 4.72 -23.58
CA TYR A 210 -1.00 4.13 -22.28
C TYR A 210 -1.07 5.18 -21.19
N ILE A 211 -1.77 4.85 -20.11
CA ILE A 211 -1.64 5.52 -18.81
C ILE A 211 -1.16 4.50 -17.78
N GLN A 212 -0.29 4.94 -16.88
CA GLN A 212 0.24 4.10 -15.82
C GLN A 212 0.29 4.80 -14.47
N THR A 213 0.32 3.99 -13.42
CA THR A 213 0.49 4.47 -12.06
C THR A 213 1.29 3.49 -11.22
N ALA A 214 2.03 4.01 -10.25
CA ALA A 214 2.80 3.24 -9.29
C ALA A 214 2.60 3.83 -7.89
N SER A 215 2.69 2.99 -6.85
CA SER A 215 2.63 3.47 -5.47
C SER A 215 3.96 4.06 -5.03
N ARG A 216 3.91 5.23 -4.39
CA ARG A 216 5.04 5.89 -3.73
C ARG A 216 4.56 6.45 -2.39
N ASP A 217 5.14 5.97 -1.29
CA ASP A 217 4.87 6.44 0.08
C ASP A 217 3.37 6.50 0.45
N GLY A 218 2.60 5.50 0.01
CA GLY A 218 1.15 5.39 0.26
C GLY A 218 0.28 6.29 -0.63
N ALA A 219 0.89 7.09 -1.49
CA ALA A 219 0.27 7.84 -2.57
C ALA A 219 0.64 7.22 -3.93
N TYR A 220 0.26 7.89 -5.02
CA TYR A 220 0.39 7.42 -6.38
C TYR A 220 1.04 8.49 -7.24
N ILE A 221 1.90 8.07 -8.15
CA ILE A 221 2.33 8.88 -9.28
C ILE A 221 1.56 8.44 -10.52
N VAL A 222 1.24 9.36 -11.42
CA VAL A 222 0.54 9.04 -12.67
C VAL A 222 1.35 9.56 -13.85
N GLU A 223 1.52 8.71 -14.85
CA GLU A 223 2.24 9.02 -16.08
C GLU A 223 1.41 8.53 -17.27
N LYS A 224 1.52 9.20 -18.42
CA LYS A 224 0.89 8.75 -19.66
C LYS A 224 1.84 8.89 -20.83
N ARG A 225 1.71 8.00 -21.80
CA ARG A 225 2.32 8.15 -23.13
C ARG A 225 1.22 8.34 -24.16
N ASP A 226 1.39 9.35 -25.01
CA ASP A 226 0.37 9.80 -25.93
C ASP A 226 1.05 10.49 -27.13
N GLY A 227 1.29 9.77 -28.24
CA GLY A 227 1.89 10.36 -29.45
C GLY A 227 3.25 9.81 -29.89
N GLY A 228 3.79 8.77 -29.23
CA GLY A 228 5.07 8.11 -29.60
C GLY A 228 6.08 8.03 -28.45
N SER A 229 7.28 7.48 -28.72
CA SER A 229 8.31 7.19 -27.71
C SER A 229 8.81 8.42 -26.93
N PHE A 230 8.76 9.61 -27.54
CA PHE A 230 9.19 10.88 -26.94
C PHE A 230 8.04 11.68 -26.32
N GLU A 231 6.82 11.17 -26.35
CA GLU A 231 5.62 11.86 -25.86
C GLU A 231 5.16 11.25 -24.53
N HIS A 232 6.08 11.23 -23.57
CA HIS A 232 5.83 10.78 -22.21
C HIS A 232 5.54 11.99 -21.32
N PHE A 233 4.47 11.92 -20.55
CA PHE A 233 4.02 12.98 -19.66
C PHE A 233 3.84 12.48 -18.23
N ARG A 234 4.15 13.33 -17.26
CA ARG A 234 3.85 13.14 -15.84
C ARG A 234 2.66 14.02 -15.45
N ALA A 235 1.78 13.47 -14.64
CA ALA A 235 0.70 14.24 -14.02
C ALA A 235 1.24 15.10 -12.88
N LEU A 236 0.89 16.38 -12.88
CA LEU A 236 1.13 17.33 -11.80
C LEU A 236 -0.21 17.91 -11.31
N ARG A 237 -0.23 18.39 -10.08
CA ARG A 237 -1.36 19.14 -9.54
C ARG A 237 -1.47 20.51 -10.19
N SER A 238 -2.67 20.89 -10.62
CA SER A 238 -2.93 22.24 -11.14
C SER A 238 -2.76 23.30 -10.03
N ASN A 239 -2.04 24.38 -10.34
CA ASN A 239 -1.63 25.43 -9.39
C ASN A 239 -2.79 26.24 -8.78
N ASP A 240 -4.00 26.17 -9.34
CA ASP A 240 -5.18 26.90 -8.82
C ASP A 240 -5.68 26.36 -7.46
N ASN A 241 -5.23 25.17 -7.06
CA ASN A 241 -5.52 24.60 -5.74
C ASN A 241 -4.44 24.95 -4.72
N LEU A 242 -4.27 26.25 -4.43
CA LEU A 242 -3.31 26.85 -3.48
C LEU A 242 -3.36 26.32 -2.03
N ARG A 243 -4.27 25.41 -1.69
CA ARG A 243 -4.36 24.79 -0.35
C ARG A 243 -3.49 23.54 -0.17
N LEU A 244 -2.86 23.03 -1.24
CA LEU A 244 -2.10 21.76 -1.21
C LEU A 244 -0.61 21.90 -1.56
N ALA A 245 -0.09 23.12 -1.70
CA ALA A 245 1.29 23.42 -2.10
C ALA A 245 2.40 22.98 -1.10
N GLU A 246 2.05 22.24 -0.05
CA GLU A 246 3.01 21.56 0.84
C GLU A 246 3.22 20.07 0.48
N ARG A 247 2.40 19.49 -0.41
CA ARG A 247 2.60 18.12 -0.91
C ARG A 247 3.40 18.14 -2.20
N ASN A 248 4.29 17.16 -2.39
CA ASN A 248 4.94 16.92 -3.68
C ASN A 248 3.88 16.96 -4.80
N ASN A 249 4.06 17.86 -5.78
CA ASN A 249 3.05 18.19 -6.79
C ASN A 249 2.70 17.01 -7.73
N ASP A 250 3.43 15.90 -7.65
CA ASP A 250 3.25 14.68 -8.45
C ASP A 250 2.54 13.54 -7.69
N LEU A 251 2.18 13.73 -6.42
CA LEU A 251 1.53 12.70 -5.59
C LEU A 251 0.01 12.88 -5.54
N PHE A 252 -0.70 11.83 -5.92
CA PHE A 252 -2.15 11.73 -5.95
C PHE A 252 -2.66 10.68 -4.96
N ASP A 253 -3.86 10.90 -4.41
CA ASP A 253 -4.57 9.91 -3.61
C ASP A 253 -5.33 8.89 -4.48
N PHE A 254 -5.98 7.92 -3.84
CA PHE A 254 -6.67 6.86 -4.55
C PHE A 254 -7.83 7.38 -5.41
N GLU A 255 -8.61 8.28 -4.82
CA GLU A 255 -9.79 8.87 -5.41
C GLU A 255 -9.44 9.65 -6.67
N GLU A 256 -8.38 10.46 -6.60
CA GLU A 256 -7.82 11.21 -7.72
C GLU A 256 -7.31 10.29 -8.83
N VAL A 257 -6.46 9.31 -8.51
CA VAL A 257 -5.93 8.38 -9.53
C VAL A 257 -7.04 7.56 -10.18
N ARG A 258 -8.03 7.11 -9.39
CA ARG A 258 -9.22 6.46 -9.92
C ARG A 258 -9.93 7.38 -10.92
N GLU A 259 -10.15 8.66 -10.59
CA GLU A 259 -10.80 9.59 -11.52
C GLU A 259 -10.01 9.79 -12.80
N VAL A 260 -8.68 9.91 -12.71
CA VAL A 260 -7.81 10.03 -13.90
C VAL A 260 -7.87 8.78 -14.77
N PHE A 261 -7.78 7.59 -14.18
CA PHE A 261 -7.85 6.32 -14.92
C PHE A 261 -9.22 6.10 -15.55
N MET A 262 -10.30 6.46 -14.85
CA MET A 262 -11.65 6.38 -15.39
C MET A 262 -11.85 7.36 -16.54
N ALA A 263 -11.37 8.60 -16.42
CA ALA A 263 -11.42 9.59 -17.50
C ALA A 263 -10.66 9.12 -18.73
N TYR A 264 -9.46 8.54 -18.55
CA TYR A 264 -8.69 7.95 -19.63
C TYR A 264 -9.45 6.80 -20.31
N ALA A 265 -10.03 5.89 -19.53
CA ALA A 265 -10.74 4.73 -20.05
C ALA A 265 -12.07 5.08 -20.76
N SER A 266 -12.69 6.20 -20.39
CA SER A 266 -13.92 6.71 -21.00
C SER A 266 -13.68 7.72 -22.12
N GLU A 267 -12.42 8.03 -22.45
CA GLU A 267 -12.03 9.10 -23.39
C GLU A 267 -12.58 10.49 -23.01
N ALA A 268 -12.78 10.72 -21.70
CA ALA A 268 -13.19 12.02 -21.18
C ALA A 268 -11.97 12.93 -21.00
N SER A 269 -12.23 14.24 -20.92
CA SER A 269 -11.20 15.21 -20.54
C SER A 269 -10.58 14.86 -19.20
N ALA A 270 -9.26 15.07 -19.08
CA ALA A 270 -8.56 14.89 -17.82
C ALA A 270 -9.21 15.73 -16.70
N PRO A 271 -9.26 15.22 -15.45
CA PRO A 271 -9.81 15.99 -14.34
C PRO A 271 -9.11 17.35 -14.16
N PRO A 272 -9.83 18.41 -13.76
CA PRO A 272 -9.30 19.77 -13.73
C PRO A 272 -8.16 19.98 -12.72
N PHE A 273 -7.99 19.06 -11.78
CA PHE A 273 -6.89 19.09 -10.82
C PHE A 273 -5.57 18.54 -11.39
N VAL A 274 -5.56 18.01 -12.60
CA VAL A 274 -4.37 17.45 -13.27
C VAL A 274 -3.89 18.36 -14.40
N THR A 275 -2.60 18.64 -14.40
CA THR A 275 -1.85 19.17 -15.55
C THR A 275 -0.83 18.13 -16.00
N TRP A 276 -0.51 18.10 -17.30
CA TRP A 276 0.45 17.16 -17.87
C TRP A 276 1.74 17.90 -18.22
N GLU A 277 2.85 17.46 -17.64
CA GLU A 277 4.18 17.96 -17.95
C GLU A 277 4.95 16.94 -18.79
N LYS A 278 5.54 17.38 -19.90
CA LYS A 278 6.34 16.51 -20.76
C LYS A 278 7.63 16.12 -20.05
N MET A 279 7.91 14.82 -20.00
CA MET A 279 9.12 14.28 -19.39
C MET A 279 10.27 14.32 -20.40
N HIS A 280 11.40 14.88 -20.00
CA HIS A 280 12.64 14.73 -20.73
C HIS A 280 13.26 13.37 -20.39
N LEU A 281 13.05 12.39 -21.26
CA LEU A 281 13.78 11.12 -21.19
C LEU A 281 15.13 11.35 -21.86
N SER A 282 16.20 11.40 -21.07
CA SER A 282 17.57 11.33 -21.62
C SER A 282 17.79 9.94 -22.22
N GLU A 283 18.24 9.91 -23.47
CA GLU A 283 18.64 8.69 -24.20
C GLU A 283 19.77 7.92 -23.49
#